data_AF-A0A2K3IYN5-F1
#
_entry.id   AF-A0A2K3IYN5-F1
#
_cell.length_a   1.000
_cell.length_b   1.000
_cell.length_c   1.000
_cell.angle_alpha   90.00
_cell.angle_beta   90.00
_cell.angle_gamma   90.00
#
_symmetry.space_group_name_H-M   'P 1'
#
loop_
_entity.id
_entity.type
_entity.pdbx_description
1 polymer ?
#
loop_
_entity_poly.entity_id
_entity_poly.type
_entity_poly.pdbx_seq_one_letter_code
_entity_poly.pdbx_strand_id
1 'polypeptide(L)'
;MSNKLIFIGLGLYDEKDISIKALEEIKKYNKIFAEFYTSKLVGTNFKKIEKIIGKKVEILSREETEKGDKILKAAKTQNVSFLTA
;
A
#
# COMPACT_ATOMS: atom_id res chain seq x y z
N MET A 1 -15.49 -6.52 -15.98
CA MET A 1 -15.27 -6.56 -14.51
C MET A 1 -14.87 -5.16 -14.06
N SER A 2 -15.35 -4.69 -12.91
CA SER A 2 -14.96 -3.39 -12.32
C SER A 2 -13.65 -3.54 -11.54
N ASN A 3 -12.70 -2.64 -11.78
CA ASN A 3 -11.46 -2.55 -11.01
C ASN A 3 -11.73 -2.06 -9.58
N LYS A 4 -10.89 -2.46 -8.61
CA LYS A 4 -11.03 -2.09 -7.19
C LYS A 4 -9.84 -1.27 -6.70
N LEU A 5 -10.13 -0.25 -5.89
CA LEU A 5 -9.17 0.43 -5.03
C LEU A 5 -9.46 0.04 -3.58
N ILE A 6 -8.46 -0.47 -2.87
CA ILE A 6 -8.58 -0.81 -1.44
C ILE A 6 -7.56 -0.05 -0.61
N PHE A 7 -7.97 0.31 0.60
CA PHE A 7 -7.14 0.98 1.60
C PHE A 7 -6.76 -0.03 2.67
N ILE A 8 -5.47 -0.06 3.03
CA ILE A 8 -4.90 -1.03 3.96
C ILE A 8 -4.03 -0.30 4.98
N GLY A 9 -4.35 -0.44 6.26
CA GLY A 9 -3.45 0.00 7.33
C GLY A 9 -2.29 -0.98 7.51
N LEU A 10 -1.07 -0.45 7.62
CA LEU A 10 0.13 -1.25 7.88
C LEU A 10 0.31 -1.63 9.36
N GLY A 11 -0.42 -0.99 10.27
CA GLY A 11 -0.26 -1.17 11.71
C GLY A 11 0.49 0.00 12.34
N LEU A 12 1.20 -0.25 13.45
CA LEU A 12 1.76 0.83 14.28
C LEU A 12 3.29 0.77 14.39
N TYR A 13 3.91 -0.41 14.26
CA TYR A 13 5.31 -0.59 14.60
C TYR A 13 6.14 -1.22 13.48
N ASP A 14 5.83 -2.45 13.06
CA ASP A 14 6.63 -3.19 12.08
C ASP A 14 5.79 -3.87 10.99
N GLU A 15 6.46 -4.53 10.05
CA GLU A 15 5.79 -5.15 8.90
C GLU A 15 4.84 -6.31 9.25
N LYS A 16 4.84 -6.79 10.50
CA LYS A 16 3.99 -7.90 10.97
C LYS A 16 2.69 -7.44 11.61
N ASP A 17 2.54 -6.16 11.91
CA ASP A 17 1.27 -5.60 12.42
C ASP A 17 0.17 -5.58 11.34
N ILE A 18 0.55 -5.68 10.07
CA ILE A 18 -0.39 -5.83 8.97
C ILE A 18 -1.22 -7.11 9.16
N SER A 19 -2.54 -6.99 9.01
CA SER A 19 -3.42 -8.15 9.18
C SER A 19 -3.15 -9.24 8.13
N ILE A 20 -3.36 -10.50 8.52
CA ILE A 20 -3.32 -11.66 7.59
C ILE A 20 -4.26 -11.44 6.40
N LYS A 21 -5.48 -10.91 6.66
CA LYS A 21 -6.46 -10.58 5.62
C LYS A 21 -5.92 -9.58 4.60
N ALA A 22 -5.17 -8.58 5.04
CA ALA A 22 -4.55 -7.61 4.14
C ALA A 22 -3.47 -8.25 3.27
N LEU A 23 -2.61 -9.11 3.83
CA LEU A 23 -1.59 -9.84 3.07
C LEU A 23 -2.21 -10.75 2.01
N GLU A 24 -3.29 -11.45 2.35
CA GLU A 24 -4.04 -12.29 1.41
C GLU A 24 -4.67 -11.47 0.29
N GLU A 25 -5.19 -10.28 0.61
CA GLU A 25 -5.83 -9.42 -0.38
C GLU A 25 -4.81 -8.80 -1.34
N ILE A 26 -3.69 -8.25 -0.84
CA ILE A 26 -2.64 -7.62 -1.67
C ILE A 26 -2.06 -8.60 -2.71
N LYS A 27 -2.01 -9.90 -2.41
CA LYS A 27 -1.58 -10.92 -3.36
C LYS A 27 -2.43 -10.96 -4.64
N LYS A 28 -3.68 -10.51 -4.60
CA LYS A 28 -4.59 -10.45 -5.77
C LYS A 28 -4.46 -9.17 -6.61
N TYR A 29 -3.66 -8.19 -6.14
CA TYR A 29 -3.60 -6.84 -6.70
C TYR A 29 -2.25 -6.59 -7.38
N ASN A 30 -2.25 -5.92 -8.53
CA ASN A 30 -1.04 -5.78 -9.34
C ASN A 30 -0.28 -4.48 -9.05
N LYS A 31 -1.00 -3.43 -8.68
CA LYS A 31 -0.41 -2.13 -8.37
C LYS A 31 -0.58 -1.81 -6.90
N ILE A 32 0.55 -1.47 -6.27
CA ILE A 32 0.62 -1.23 -4.85
C ILE A 32 1.31 0.11 -4.62
N PHE A 33 0.61 1.00 -3.93
CA PHE A 33 1.12 2.29 -3.48
C PHE A 33 1.18 2.31 -1.96
N ALA A 34 2.12 3.03 -1.38
CA ALA A 34 2.13 3.27 0.06
C ALA A 34 2.53 4.71 0.39
N GLU A 35 2.02 5.23 1.49
CA GLU A 35 2.43 6.52 2.05
C GLU A 35 2.95 6.36 3.47
N PHE A 36 3.90 7.23 3.84
CA PHE A 36 4.54 7.29 5.17
C PHE A 36 4.69 8.75 5.63
N TYR A 37 3.82 9.64 5.14
CA TYR A 37 3.85 11.06 5.55
C TYR A 37 2.87 11.33 6.68
N THR A 38 1.77 10.57 6.77
CA THR A 38 0.82 10.67 7.87
C THR A 38 1.37 10.04 9.16
N SER A 39 2.19 9.00 9.01
CA SER A 39 2.84 8.26 10.10
C SER A 39 4.07 7.50 9.58
N LYS A 40 4.91 7.02 10.51
CA LYS A 40 6.12 6.23 10.22
C LYS A 40 6.19 5.01 11.13
N LEU A 41 6.42 3.84 10.53
CA LEU A 41 6.67 2.59 11.25
C LEU A 41 8.16 2.50 11.61
N VAL A 42 8.48 2.69 12.89
CA VAL A 42 9.88 2.75 13.38
C VAL A 42 10.57 1.37 13.46
N GLY A 43 9.81 0.26 13.49
CA GLY A 43 10.34 -1.11 13.58
C GLY A 43 10.72 -1.74 12.24
N THR A 44 10.48 -1.05 11.11
CA THR A 44 10.61 -1.64 9.78
C THR A 44 11.29 -0.72 8.76
N ASN A 45 11.42 -1.21 7.53
CA ASN A 45 11.85 -0.45 6.37
C ASN A 45 11.18 -0.99 5.11
N PHE A 46 11.27 -0.24 4.01
CA PHE A 46 10.60 -0.59 2.75
C PHE A 46 10.97 -1.99 2.25
N LYS A 47 12.21 -2.45 2.40
CA LYS A 47 12.62 -3.80 1.96
C LYS A 47 11.91 -4.90 2.74
N LYS A 48 11.71 -4.72 4.05
CA LYS A 48 10.98 -5.69 4.89
C LYS A 48 9.49 -5.73 4.53
N ILE A 49 8.89 -4.56 4.31
CA ILE A 49 7.49 -4.44 3.86
C ILE A 49 7.30 -5.12 2.50
N GLU A 50 8.14 -4.82 1.51
CA GLU A 50 8.09 -5.50 0.20
C GLU A 50 8.29 -7.02 0.34
N LYS A 51 9.15 -7.47 1.25
CA LYS A 51 9.40 -8.90 1.50
C LYS A 51 8.18 -9.62 2.06
N ILE A 52 7.47 -9.04 3.03
CA ILE A 52 6.28 -9.69 3.61
C ILE A 52 5.09 -9.64 2.65
N ILE A 53 4.95 -8.55 1.90
CA ILE A 53 3.93 -8.40 0.86
C ILE A 53 4.22 -9.30 -0.35
N GLY A 54 5.50 -9.56 -0.65
CA GLY A 54 5.96 -10.34 -1.79
C GLY A 54 5.88 -9.61 -3.13
N LYS A 55 5.72 -8.28 -3.11
CA LYS A 55 5.57 -7.44 -4.31
C LYS A 55 6.23 -6.07 -4.10
N LYS A 56 6.54 -5.41 -5.21
CA LYS A 56 7.06 -4.04 -5.22
C LYS A 56 6.01 -3.03 -4.79
N VAL A 57 6.44 -2.06 -4.00
CA VAL A 57 5.58 -0.99 -3.46
C VAL A 57 6.11 0.35 -3.97
N GLU A 58 5.26 1.13 -4.64
CA GLU A 58 5.59 2.51 -5.03
C GLU A 58 5.28 3.45 -3.86
N ILE A 59 6.30 4.11 -3.32
CA ILE A 59 6.15 5.07 -2.23
C ILE A 59 5.71 6.41 -2.80
N LEU A 60 4.60 6.93 -2.29
CA LEU A 60 4.07 8.23 -2.67
C LEU A 60 4.51 9.30 -1.67
N SER A 61 4.86 10.47 -2.19
CA SER A 61 5.01 11.69 -1.38
C SER A 61 3.66 12.20 -0.87
N ARG A 62 3.71 13.19 0.03
CA ARG A 62 2.52 13.90 0.49
C ARG A 62 1.74 14.51 -0.67
N GLU A 63 2.42 15.21 -1.58
CA GLU A 63 1.78 15.85 -2.73
C GLU A 63 1.09 14.83 -3.64
N GLU A 64 1.76 13.72 -3.94
CA GLU A 64 1.19 12.65 -4.78
C GLU A 64 -0.01 11.97 -4.11
N THR A 65 0.04 11.81 -2.78
CA THR A 65 -1.05 11.21 -2.01
C THR A 65 -2.26 12.15 -1.93
N GLU A 66 -2.05 13.42 -1.58
CA GLU A 66 -3.12 14.42 -1.47
C GLU A 66 -3.77 14.71 -2.84
N LYS A 67 -2.99 14.74 -3.93
CA LYS A 67 -3.57 14.85 -5.29
C LYS A 67 -4.34 13.60 -5.70
N GLY A 68 -3.92 12.40 -5.28
CA GLY A 68 -4.60 11.13 -5.57
C GLY A 68 -4.59 10.66 -7.03
N ASP A 69 -4.14 11.51 -7.95
CA ASP A 69 -4.16 11.27 -9.41
C ASP A 69 -3.51 9.95 -9.83
N LYS A 70 -2.35 9.60 -9.26
CA LYS A 70 -1.65 8.35 -9.58
C LYS A 70 -2.47 7.13 -9.18
N ILE A 71 -3.04 7.16 -7.97
CA ILE A 71 -3.85 6.08 -7.41
C ILE A 71 -5.11 5.89 -8.25
N LEU A 72 -5.84 6.98 -8.51
CA LEU A 72 -7.12 6.93 -9.24
C LEU A 72 -6.94 6.58 -10.71
N LYS A 73 -5.89 7.09 -11.38
CA LYS A 73 -5.58 6.72 -12.78
C LYS A 73 -5.25 5.23 -12.89
N ALA A 74 -4.47 4.67 -11.96
CA ALA A 74 -4.19 3.24 -11.93
C ALA A 74 -5.46 2.41 -11.64
N ALA A 75 -6.31 2.85 -10.71
CA ALA A 75 -7.53 2.15 -10.33
C ALA A 75 -8.56 2.07 -11.47
N LYS A 76 -8.48 2.95 -12.48
CA LYS A 76 -9.31 2.87 -13.68
C LYS A 76 -8.99 1.67 -14.57
N THR A 77 -7.74 1.19 -14.57
CA THR A 77 -7.29 0.13 -15.49
C THR A 77 -6.92 -1.19 -14.81
N GLN A 78 -6.72 -1.20 -13.50
CA GLN A 78 -6.35 -2.40 -12.75
C GLN A 78 -6.72 -2.30 -11.26
N ASN A 79 -6.62 -3.41 -10.55
CA ASN A 79 -6.78 -3.46 -9.10
C ASN A 79 -5.59 -2.79 -8.38
N VAL A 80 -5.89 -1.85 -7.49
CA VAL A 80 -4.91 -1.04 -6.73
C VAL A 80 -5.07 -1.25 -5.22
N SER A 81 -3.97 -1.53 -4.55
CA SER A 81 -3.87 -1.47 -3.09
C SER A 81 -3.12 -0.20 -2.69
N PHE A 82 -3.70 0.58 -1.78
CA PHE A 82 -3.07 1.75 -1.20
C PHE A 82 -2.87 1.52 0.30
N LEU A 83 -1.60 1.50 0.73
CA LEU A 83 -1.20 1.24 2.11
C LEU A 83 -0.90 2.55 2.84
N THR A 84 -1.40 2.66 4.07
CA THR A 84 -1.14 3.80 4.96
C THR A 84 -0.39 3.32 6.20
N ALA A 85 0.63 4.07 6.58
CA ALA A 85 1.42 3.82 7.80
C ALA A 85 0.81 4.48 9.03
#